data_AF-A0A3D1LEE2-F1
#
_entry.id   AF-A0A3D1LEE2-F1
#
_cell.length_a   1.000
_cell.length_b   1.000
_cell.length_c   1.000
_cell.angle_alpha   90.00
_cell.angle_beta   90.00
_cell.angle_gamma   90.00
#
_symmetry.space_group_name_H-M   'P 1'
#
loop_
_entity.id
_entity.type
_entity.pdbx_description
1 polymer ?
#
loop_
_entity_poly.entity_id
_entity_poly.type
_entity_poly.pdbx_seq_one_letter_code
_entity_poly.pdbx_strand_id
1 'polypeptide(L)' 'MARKPELLCPAGDMEKLQMAVLYGADAVYLAGTSFGMRSFTGNFTPEQLPQAIAFAHEHGV' A
#
# COMPACT_ATOMS: atom_id res chain seq x y z
N MET A 1 26.35 -12.52 8.33
CA MET A 1 25.21 -11.76 8.88
C MET A 1 23.97 -12.08 8.06
N ALA A 2 22.83 -12.32 8.70
CA ALA A 2 21.56 -12.45 7.97
C ALA A 2 21.12 -11.07 7.46
N ARG A 3 20.54 -10.99 6.26
CA ARG A 3 19.89 -9.77 5.77
C ARG A 3 18.65 -9.49 6.61
N LYS A 4 18.42 -8.22 6.95
CA LYS A 4 17.15 -7.79 7.56
C LYS A 4 16.01 -8.12 6.57
N PRO A 5 14.94 -8.81 6.99
CA PRO A 5 13.78 -9.04 6.14
C PRO A 5 13.04 -7.73 5.84
N GLU A 6 12.43 -7.66 4.67
CA GLU A 6 11.56 -6.56 4.24
C GLU A 6 10.16 -6.75 4.86
N LEU A 7 9.63 -5.70 5.49
CA LEU A 7 8.27 -5.68 6.01
C LEU A 7 7.28 -5.25 4.93
N LEU A 8 6.61 -6.24 4.33
CA LEU A 8 5.53 -6.04 3.36
C LEU A 8 4.16 -5.95 4.06
N CYS A 9 3.48 -4.81 3.92
CA CYS A 9 2.19 -4.55 4.55
C CYS A 9 1.01 -4.50 3.55
N PRO A 10 -0.18 -5.04 3.90
CA PRO A 10 -1.41 -4.82 3.12
C PRO A 10 -1.92 -3.40 3.26
N ALA A 11 -2.26 -2.75 2.14
CA ALA A 11 -3.04 -1.52 2.12
C ALA A 11 -4.33 -1.74 1.32
N GLY A 12 -5.47 -1.75 2.02
CA GLY A 12 -6.80 -1.90 1.42
C GLY A 12 -7.50 -0.58 1.06
N ASP A 13 -6.98 0.53 1.58
CA ASP A 13 -7.47 1.90 1.36
C ASP A 13 -6.36 2.90 1.74
N MET A 14 -6.59 4.19 1.49
CA MET A 14 -5.62 5.25 1.78
C MET A 14 -5.25 5.35 3.26
N GLU A 15 -6.19 5.11 4.17
CA GLU A 15 -5.92 5.16 5.61
C GLU A 15 -4.91 4.08 5.99
N LYS A 16 -5.16 2.83 5.56
CA LYS A 16 -4.24 1.70 5.83
C LYS A 16 -2.88 1.89 5.16
N LEU A 17 -2.84 2.47 3.96
CA LEU A 17 -1.60 2.84 3.30
C LEU A 17 -0.79 3.82 4.15
N GLN A 18 -1.40 4.91 4.58
CA GLN A 18 -0.74 5.92 5.41
C GLN A 18 -0.21 5.31 6.70
N MET A 19 -1.00 4.47 7.36
CA MET A 19 -0.57 3.78 8.58
C MET A 19 0.61 2.85 8.35
N ALA A 20 0.58 2.05 7.27
CA ALA A 20 1.68 1.15 6.93
C ALA A 20 2.99 1.90 6.67
N VAL A 21 2.93 2.95 5.84
CA VAL A 21 4.09 3.77 5.48
C VAL A 21 4.64 4.51 6.70
N LEU A 22 3.80 5.20 7.46
CA LEU A 22 4.25 6.02 8.59
C LEU A 22 4.81 5.19 9.74
N TYR A 23 4.37 3.93 9.89
CA TYR A 23 4.78 3.05 11.00
C TYR A 23 5.87 2.04 10.61
N GLY A 24 6.50 2.21 9.44
CA GLY A 24 7.75 1.54 9.10
C GLY A 24 7.61 0.28 8.25
N ALA A 25 6.58 0.19 7.40
CA ALA A 25 6.61 -0.75 6.29
C ALA A 25 7.79 -0.43 5.36
N ASP A 26 8.48 -1.47 4.89
CA ASP A 26 9.52 -1.33 3.87
C ASP A 26 8.88 -1.41 2.45
N ALA A 27 7.72 -2.06 2.32
CA ALA A 27 6.94 -2.14 1.09
C ALA A 27 5.43 -2.31 1.38
N VAL A 28 4.58 -1.96 0.41
CA VAL A 28 3.12 -2.16 0.50
C VAL A 28 2.57 -2.90 -0.72
N TYR A 29 1.57 -3.75 -0.51
CA TYR A 29 0.74 -4.26 -1.61
C TYR A 29 -0.68 -3.70 -1.51
N LEU A 30 -1.18 -3.29 -2.66
CA LEU A 30 -2.51 -2.69 -2.83
C LEU A 30 -3.05 -3.04 -4.21
N ALA A 31 -4.36 -2.88 -4.40
CA ALA A 31 -5.02 -3.16 -5.66
C ALA A 31 -6.08 -2.10 -6.01
N GLY A 32 -6.31 -1.97 -7.31
CA GLY A 32 -7.45 -1.23 -7.84
C GLY A 32 -8.74 -2.07 -7.82
N THR A 33 -9.87 -1.42 -8.06
CA THR A 33 -11.21 -2.04 -8.01
C THR A 33 -11.45 -3.16 -9.05
N SER A 34 -10.71 -3.18 -10.16
CA SER A 34 -10.94 -4.13 -11.27
C SER A 34 -10.27 -5.50 -11.09
N PHE A 35 -9.20 -5.59 -10.30
CA PHE A 35 -8.36 -6.80 -10.21
C PHE A 35 -8.01 -7.20 -8.77
N GLY A 36 -8.66 -6.59 -7.77
CA GLY A 36 -8.47 -6.95 -6.36
C GLY A 36 -9.19 -8.27 -5.99
N MET A 37 -8.51 -9.15 -5.26
CA MET A 37 -9.07 -10.41 -4.73
C MET A 37 -10.24 -10.20 -3.74
N ARG A 38 -10.47 -8.97 -3.29
CA ARG A 38 -11.58 -8.56 -2.42
C ARG A 38 -12.45 -7.54 -3.16
N SER A 39 -13.29 -8.01 -4.08
CA SER A 39 -14.14 -7.14 -4.90
C SER A 39 -15.26 -6.42 -4.12
N PHE A 40 -15.42 -6.67 -2.82
CA PHE A 40 -16.58 -6.21 -2.06
C PHE A 40 -16.31 -5.15 -0.99
N THR A 41 -15.09 -5.00 -0.46
CA THR A 41 -14.79 -3.99 0.59
C THR A 41 -13.31 -3.60 0.61
N GLY A 42 -12.98 -2.41 0.09
CA GLY A 42 -11.65 -1.80 0.17
C GLY A 42 -10.74 -2.12 -1.02
N ASN A 43 -10.67 -1.19 -1.97
CA ASN A 43 -9.63 -1.07 -3.00
C ASN A 43 -9.54 0.41 -3.42
N PHE A 44 -8.45 0.77 -4.08
CA PHE A 44 -8.22 2.12 -4.56
C PHE A 44 -8.99 2.36 -5.85
N THR A 45 -9.63 3.53 -5.98
CA THR A 45 -10.19 3.96 -7.26
C THR A 45 -9.06 4.26 -8.26
N PRO A 46 -9.34 4.30 -9.58
CA PRO A 46 -8.37 4.70 -10.58
C PRO A 46 -7.71 6.07 -10.29
N GLU A 47 -8.40 6.97 -9.60
CA GLU A 47 -7.90 8.30 -9.22
C GLU A 47 -7.06 8.27 -7.94
N GLN A 48 -7.37 7.35 -7.01
CA GLN A 48 -6.61 7.18 -5.77
C GLN A 48 -5.31 6.41 -5.97
N LEU A 49 -5.25 5.50 -6.95
CA LEU A 49 -4.08 4.66 -7.21
C LEU A 49 -2.80 5.49 -7.48
N PRO A 50 -2.82 6.52 -8.36
CA PRO A 50 -1.65 7.37 -8.57
C PRO A 50 -1.25 8.15 -7.32
N GLN A 51 -2.22 8.58 -6.50
CA GLN A 51 -1.97 9.31 -5.25
C GLN A 51 -1.31 8.40 -4.21
N ALA A 52 -1.78 7.17 -4.10
CA ALA A 52 -1.22 6.14 -3.23
C ALA A 52 0.25 5.84 -3.59
N ILE A 53 0.53 5.68 -4.89
CA ILE A 53 1.88 5.43 -5.40
C ILE A 53 2.80 6.62 -5.12
N ALA A 54 2.35 7.84 -5.40
CA ALA A 54 3.13 9.05 -5.13
C ALA A 54 3.46 9.17 -3.63
N PHE A 55 2.46 8.96 -2.77
CA PHE A 55 2.63 9.00 -1.33
C PHE A 55 3.65 7.97 -0.82
N ALA A 56 3.57 6.71 -1.28
CA ALA A 56 4.53 5.67 -0.88
C ALA A 56 5.97 6.05 -1.28
N HIS A 57 6.17 6.44 -2.55
CA HIS A 57 7.48 6.83 -3.06
C HIS A 57 8.06 8.06 -2.35
N GLU A 58 7.25 9.06 -2.00
CA GLU A 58 7.67 10.23 -1.23
C GLU A 58 8.21 9.86 0.17
N HIS A 59 7.81 8.70 0.71
CA HIS A 59 8.24 8.20 2.02
C HIS A 59 9.27 7.07 1.93
N GLY A 60 9.73 6.72 0.72
CA GLY A 60 10.72 5.67 0.49
C GLY A 60 10.17 4.24 0.65
N VAL A 61 8.86 4.07 0.43
CA VAL A 61 8.13 2.78 0.43
C VAL A 61 7.70 2.41 -0.99
#